data_AF-A0A0B2UIY6-F1
#
_entry.id   AF-A0A0B2UIY6-F1
#
_cell.length_a   1.000
_cell.length_b   1.000
_cell.length_c   1.000
_cell.angle_alpha   90.00
_cell.angle_beta   90.00
_cell.angle_gamma   90.00
#
_symmetry.space_group_name_H-M   'P 1'
#
loop_
_entity.id
_entity.type
_entity.pdbx_description
1 polymer ?
#
loop_
_entity_poly.entity_id
_entity_poly.type
_entity_poly.pdbx_seq_one_letter_code
_entity_poly.pdbx_strand_id
1 'polypeptide(L)'
;MKQCSYCGFRRIVALNSKYYCEECEVYYTYRNNKQEYSNFPMEETDQIAVKSGLCKKCEPRHESGRCVCCRTFREYFKKLPFCKKCKEKNERCIKNVFFRNFILYKTHDRVFPVLHIIICVFLLYFVRNSIVYSIPVLFLIEYRIKRSLGISMIAKLVLVAGVLHLSYGKLVCYLYYIYLMISSKKWQYNVPINLDKPPNDLLKHIQHLCIGKSSTESKPQVK
;
A
#
# COMPACT_ATOMS: atom_id res chain seq x y z
N MET A 1 14.47 4.13 15.83
CA MET A 1 14.58 3.44 14.52
C MET A 1 13.90 4.28 13.45
N LYS A 2 14.60 4.60 12.36
CA LYS A 2 14.02 5.34 11.23
C LYS A 2 13.12 4.37 10.47
N GLN A 3 11.81 4.65 10.41
CA GLN A 3 10.80 3.90 9.66
C GLN A 3 10.45 4.70 8.41
N CYS A 4 10.19 4.05 7.28
CA CYS A 4 9.83 4.74 6.04
C CYS A 4 8.45 5.38 6.24
N SER A 5 8.32 6.70 6.08
CA SER A 5 7.05 7.42 6.24
C SER A 5 6.03 7.05 5.15
N TYR A 6 6.49 6.41 4.08
CA TYR A 6 5.69 6.05 2.91
C TYR A 6 5.11 4.63 3.01
N CYS A 7 5.95 3.60 3.18
CA CYS A 7 5.52 2.21 3.31
C CYS A 7 5.55 1.65 4.73
N GLY A 8 6.03 2.42 5.73
CA GLY A 8 6.12 1.94 7.11
C GLY A 8 7.22 0.87 7.32
N PHE A 9 8.06 0.63 6.32
CA PHE A 9 9.12 -0.38 6.41
C PHE A 9 10.23 0.08 7.36
N ARG A 10 10.70 -0.82 8.23
CA ARG A 10 11.65 -0.50 9.32
C ARG A 10 13.11 -0.59 8.91
N ARG A 11 13.43 -1.26 7.80
CA ARG A 11 14.80 -1.38 7.29
C ARG A 11 15.01 -0.34 6.19
N ILE A 12 15.82 0.64 6.50
CA ILE A 12 16.17 1.72 5.60
C ILE A 12 17.68 1.74 5.54
N VAL A 13 18.22 1.70 4.33
CA VAL A 13 19.66 1.74 4.09
C VAL A 13 20.09 3.21 4.07
N ALA A 14 21.01 3.58 4.94
CA ALA A 14 21.61 4.90 4.93
C ALA A 14 22.76 4.92 3.90
N LEU A 15 22.72 5.85 2.96
CA LEU A 15 23.70 6.04 1.90
C LEU A 15 24.19 7.49 1.93
N ASN A 16 25.29 7.75 2.65
CA ASN A 16 26.01 9.01 2.84
C ASN A 16 25.16 10.24 3.27
N SER A 17 24.17 10.65 2.49
CA SER A 17 23.25 11.77 2.73
C SER A 17 21.79 11.46 2.38
N LYS A 18 21.50 10.25 1.90
CA LYS A 18 20.18 9.78 1.49
C LYS A 18 19.85 8.49 2.24
N TYR A 19 18.56 8.20 2.30
CA TYR A 19 18.00 7.01 2.89
C TYR A 19 17.22 6.28 1.81
N TYR A 20 17.52 5.02 1.62
CA TYR A 20 16.85 4.16 0.65
C TYR A 20 15.94 3.19 1.38
N CYS A 21 14.68 3.13 0.94
CA CYS A 21 13.75 2.11 1.40
C CYS A 21 13.65 1.01 0.34
N GLU A 22 14.13 -0.19 0.65
CA GLU A 22 14.09 -1.35 -0.25
C GLU A 22 12.66 -1.75 -0.65
N GLU A 23 11.70 -1.60 0.26
CA GLU A 23 10.30 -1.96 0.00
C GLU A 23 9.63 -0.96 -0.96
N CYS A 24 9.98 0.32 -0.83
CA CYS A 24 9.41 1.41 -1.63
C CYS A 24 10.24 1.69 -2.91
N GLU A 25 11.51 1.25 -2.97
CA GLU A 25 12.52 1.62 -3.97
C GLU A 25 12.76 3.14 -4.11
N VAL A 26 12.54 3.91 -3.04
CA VAL A 26 12.64 5.37 -3.07
C VAL A 26 13.81 5.86 -2.20
N TYR A 27 14.51 6.87 -2.72
CA TYR A 27 15.50 7.65 -1.98
C TYR A 27 14.87 8.90 -1.35
N TYR A 28 15.16 9.14 -0.09
CA TYR A 28 14.70 10.33 0.64
C TYR A 28 15.81 10.93 1.49
N THR A 29 15.70 12.22 1.73
CA THR A 29 16.55 12.99 2.66
C THR A 29 15.75 13.27 3.92
N TYR A 30 16.45 13.63 5.00
CA TYR A 30 15.78 14.19 6.18
C TYR A 30 16.03 15.68 6.21
N ARG A 31 14.96 16.47 6.25
CA ARG A 31 15.00 17.91 6.48
C ARG A 31 14.05 18.22 7.64
N ASN A 32 14.53 18.91 8.67
CA ASN A 32 13.73 19.26 9.86
C ASN A 32 12.99 18.05 10.49
N ASN A 33 13.68 16.92 10.64
CA ASN A 33 13.10 15.65 11.12
C ASN A 33 11.96 15.06 10.28
N LYS A 34 11.66 15.61 9.10
CA LYS A 34 10.70 15.07 8.13
C LYS A 34 11.45 14.39 6.98
N GLN A 35 10.92 13.25 6.51
CA GLN A 35 11.42 12.61 5.30
C GLN A 35 10.91 13.37 4.08
N GLU A 36 11.83 13.88 3.27
CA GLU A 36 11.56 14.57 2.01
C GLU A 36 12.09 13.74 0.84
N TYR A 37 11.37 13.73 -0.29
CA TYR A 37 11.78 12.98 -1.47
C TYR A 37 13.09 13.54 -2.03
N SER A 38 14.06 12.65 -2.27
CA SER A 38 15.36 13.05 -2.80
C SER A 38 15.44 12.86 -4.30
N ASN A 39 15.14 11.67 -4.82
CA ASN A 39 15.20 11.32 -6.25
C ASN A 39 14.31 10.10 -6.54
N PHE A 40 13.65 10.09 -7.70
CA PHE A 40 13.03 8.88 -8.26
C PHE A 40 14.08 8.06 -9.00
N PRO A 41 14.03 6.72 -8.93
CA PRO A 41 14.82 5.87 -9.81
C PRO A 41 14.21 5.95 -11.22
N MET A 42 14.45 7.06 -11.92
CA MET A 42 14.09 7.20 -13.33
C MET A 42 15.20 6.59 -14.17
N GLU A 43 14.84 5.61 -14.99
CA GLU A 43 15.74 4.99 -15.96
C GLU A 43 15.56 5.68 -17.32
N GLU A 44 16.61 5.84 -18.10
CA GLU A 44 16.46 6.36 -19.47
C GLU A 44 15.58 5.42 -20.31
N THR A 45 14.64 5.99 -21.05
CA THR A 45 13.69 5.26 -21.88
C THR A 45 13.38 6.06 -23.14
N ASP A 46 13.48 5.40 -24.30
CA ASP A 46 13.06 5.99 -25.58
C ASP A 46 11.54 6.01 -25.75
N GLN A 47 10.81 5.34 -24.84
CA GLN A 47 9.35 5.26 -24.86
C GLN A 47 8.71 6.43 -24.11
N ILE A 48 7.93 7.22 -24.85
CA ILE A 48 7.16 8.36 -24.33
C ILE A 48 5.91 7.91 -23.56
N ALA A 49 5.28 6.80 -23.96
CA ALA A 49 4.01 6.32 -23.43
C ALA A 49 3.98 4.79 -23.32
N VAL A 50 3.28 4.26 -22.32
CA VAL A 50 3.11 2.81 -22.12
C VAL A 50 2.30 2.21 -23.26
N LYS A 51 1.26 2.92 -23.74
CA LYS A 51 0.37 2.45 -24.82
C LYS A 51 1.13 2.03 -26.08
N SER A 52 2.19 2.75 -26.48
CA SER A 52 2.90 2.48 -27.75
C SER A 52 3.66 1.15 -27.75
N GLY A 53 3.96 0.58 -26.59
CA GLY A 53 4.61 -0.72 -26.48
C GLY A 53 3.65 -1.89 -26.18
N LEU A 54 2.34 -1.67 -26.17
CA LEU A 54 1.35 -2.71 -25.92
C LEU A 54 0.98 -3.48 -27.20
N CYS A 55 0.52 -4.72 -27.05
CA CYS A 55 -0.10 -5.46 -28.13
C CYS A 55 -1.61 -5.19 -28.18
N LYS A 56 -2.24 -5.50 -29.33
CA LYS A 56 -3.69 -5.33 -29.54
C LYS A 56 -4.59 -5.97 -28.47
N LYS A 57 -4.11 -7.02 -27.77
CA LYS A 57 -4.84 -7.65 -26.66
C LYS A 57 -4.73 -6.90 -25.33
N CYS A 58 -3.66 -6.12 -25.15
CA CYS A 58 -3.39 -5.38 -23.92
C CYS A 58 -3.88 -3.93 -23.98
N GLU A 59 -3.97 -3.33 -25.17
CA GLU A 59 -4.49 -1.97 -25.35
C GLU A 59 -5.90 -1.76 -24.75
N PRO A 60 -6.90 -2.64 -24.96
CA PRO A 60 -8.22 -2.46 -24.35
C PRO A 60 -8.17 -2.52 -22.81
N ARG A 61 -7.23 -3.29 -22.26
CA ARG A 61 -7.03 -3.42 -20.80
C ARG A 61 -6.37 -2.17 -20.22
N HIS A 62 -5.49 -1.53 -20.99
CA HIS A 62 -4.91 -0.25 -20.63
C HIS A 62 -5.99 0.85 -20.58
N GLU A 63 -6.97 0.81 -21.48
CA GLU A 63 -8.02 1.82 -21.57
C GLU A 63 -9.21 1.60 -20.62
N SER A 64 -9.24 0.49 -19.88
CA SER A 64 -10.41 0.06 -19.12
C SER A 64 -10.79 0.94 -17.91
N GLY A 65 -10.05 2.02 -17.64
CA GLY A 65 -10.26 2.92 -16.49
C GLY A 65 -10.11 2.27 -15.11
N ARG A 66 -9.61 1.03 -15.05
CA ARG A 66 -9.46 0.28 -13.79
C ARG A 66 -8.20 0.73 -13.06
N CYS A 67 -8.22 0.59 -11.74
CA CYS A 67 -7.07 0.83 -10.88
C CYS A 67 -6.58 -0.46 -10.22
N VAL A 68 -5.30 -0.45 -9.85
CA VAL A 68 -4.59 -1.51 -9.17
C VAL A 68 -4.22 -1.02 -7.79
N CYS A 69 -4.83 -1.65 -6.77
CA CYS A 69 -4.43 -1.48 -5.39
C CYS A 69 -3.08 -2.19 -5.12
N CYS A 70 -2.06 -1.44 -4.72
CA CYS A 70 -0.71 -1.91 -4.50
C CYS A 70 0.00 -1.11 -3.39
N ARG A 71 1.05 -1.65 -2.79
CA ARG A 71 1.93 -0.88 -1.87
C ARG A 71 3.30 -0.58 -2.45
N THR A 72 3.71 -1.37 -3.45
CA THR A 72 5.03 -1.29 -4.08
C THR A 72 4.88 -1.37 -5.60
N PHE A 73 5.89 -0.88 -6.33
CA PHE A 73 5.95 -1.02 -7.78
C PHE A 73 5.88 -2.50 -8.20
N ARG A 74 6.60 -3.39 -7.51
CA ARG A 74 6.58 -4.84 -7.79
C ARG A 74 5.19 -5.45 -7.66
N GLU A 75 4.42 -5.05 -6.65
CA GLU A 75 3.02 -5.49 -6.49
C GLU A 75 2.13 -4.96 -7.62
N TYR A 76 2.30 -3.69 -7.98
CA TYR A 76 1.59 -3.05 -9.09
C TYR A 76 1.86 -3.80 -10.41
N PHE A 77 3.14 -3.95 -10.75
CA PHE A 77 3.60 -4.58 -11.98
C PHE A 77 3.13 -6.03 -12.09
N LYS A 78 3.14 -6.80 -10.98
CA LYS A 78 2.60 -8.16 -10.95
C LYS A 78 1.10 -8.20 -11.25
N LYS A 79 0.32 -7.26 -10.68
CA LYS A 79 -1.15 -7.21 -10.84
C LYS A 79 -1.62 -6.56 -12.15
N LEU A 80 -0.76 -5.88 -12.89
CA LEU A 80 -1.11 -5.33 -14.21
C LEU A 80 -1.68 -6.43 -15.13
N PRO A 81 -2.81 -6.20 -15.81
CA PRO A 81 -3.42 -7.22 -16.66
C PRO A 81 -2.81 -7.26 -18.06
N PHE A 82 -1.51 -6.99 -18.22
CA PHE A 82 -0.81 -7.11 -19.49
C PHE A 82 -0.20 -8.50 -19.66
N CYS A 83 0.02 -8.93 -20.90
CA CYS A 83 0.77 -10.17 -21.16
C CYS A 83 2.24 -10.00 -20.73
N LYS A 84 2.92 -11.12 -20.45
CA LYS A 84 4.32 -11.12 -19.99
C LYS A 84 5.25 -10.32 -20.92
N LYS A 85 5.13 -10.53 -22.24
CA LYS A 85 5.91 -9.80 -23.25
C LYS A 85 5.71 -8.27 -23.18
N CYS A 86 4.48 -7.80 -23.05
CA CYS A 86 4.20 -6.37 -22.92
C CYS A 86 4.69 -5.80 -21.59
N LYS A 87 4.65 -6.58 -20.51
CA LYS A 87 5.20 -6.15 -19.22
C LYS A 87 6.72 -5.95 -19.32
N GLU A 88 7.44 -6.95 -19.80
CA GLU A 88 8.90 -6.92 -19.93
C GLU A 88 9.37 -5.81 -20.87
N LYS A 89 8.73 -5.67 -22.04
CA LYS A 89 9.07 -4.61 -23.01
C LYS A 89 8.91 -3.19 -22.45
N ASN A 90 7.93 -2.98 -21.56
CA ASN A 90 7.58 -1.65 -21.05
C ASN A 90 7.98 -1.45 -19.59
N GLU A 91 8.76 -2.35 -18.99
CA GLU A 91 9.04 -2.33 -17.54
C GLU A 91 9.60 -0.99 -17.09
N ARG A 92 10.62 -0.47 -17.80
CA ARG A 92 11.26 0.82 -17.49
C ARG A 92 10.28 1.99 -17.63
N CYS A 93 9.53 2.04 -18.72
CA CYS A 93 8.52 3.09 -18.95
C CYS A 93 7.44 3.07 -17.86
N ILE A 94 6.89 1.90 -17.53
CA ILE A 94 5.89 1.73 -16.48
C ILE A 94 6.46 2.14 -15.11
N LYS A 95 7.71 1.78 -14.81
CA LYS A 95 8.40 2.15 -13.56
C LYS A 95 8.57 3.66 -13.44
N ASN A 96 9.03 4.32 -14.49
CA ASN A 96 9.19 5.77 -14.53
C ASN A 96 7.87 6.50 -14.31
N VAL A 97 6.82 6.11 -15.04
CA VAL A 97 5.53 6.79 -14.93
C VAL A 97 4.85 6.47 -13.60
N PHE A 98 5.02 5.26 -13.06
CA PHE A 98 4.60 4.92 -11.71
C PHE A 98 5.25 5.87 -10.69
N PHE A 99 6.58 5.95 -10.64
CA PHE A 99 7.27 6.78 -9.64
C PHE A 99 7.07 8.29 -9.83
N ARG A 100 6.78 8.74 -11.06
CA ARG A 100 6.43 10.15 -11.31
C ARG A 100 5.14 10.58 -10.60
N ASN A 101 4.14 9.69 -10.52
CA ASN A 101 2.79 10.04 -10.08
C ASN A 101 2.28 9.25 -8.86
N PHE A 102 2.99 8.23 -8.38
CA PHE A 102 2.52 7.30 -7.33
C PHE A 102 2.04 8.02 -6.05
N ILE A 103 2.66 9.13 -5.65
CA ILE A 103 2.27 9.87 -4.45
C ILE A 103 0.84 10.42 -4.54
N LEU A 104 0.40 10.79 -5.75
CA LEU A 104 -0.94 11.30 -6.02
C LEU A 104 -2.01 10.21 -5.87
N TYR A 105 -1.61 8.95 -6.00
CA TYR A 105 -2.48 7.79 -5.84
C TYR A 105 -2.49 7.22 -4.42
N LYS A 106 -1.83 7.89 -3.45
CA LYS A 106 -1.75 7.44 -2.06
C LYS A 106 -3.11 7.57 -1.39
N THR A 107 -3.66 6.45 -0.93
CA THR A 107 -4.90 6.39 -0.15
C THR A 107 -4.67 5.72 1.20
N HIS A 108 -5.55 6.01 2.16
CA HIS A 108 -5.54 5.39 3.49
C HIS A 108 -6.81 4.56 3.67
N ASP A 109 -6.72 3.30 3.26
CA ASP A 109 -7.87 2.41 3.06
C ASP A 109 -7.82 1.18 3.97
N ARG A 110 -8.95 0.45 4.02
CA ARG A 110 -9.08 -0.80 4.79
C ARG A 110 -8.14 -1.88 4.26
N VAL A 111 -7.47 -2.58 5.17
CA VAL A 111 -6.59 -3.71 4.84
C VAL A 111 -7.38 -4.91 4.32
N PHE A 112 -8.58 -5.10 4.86
CA PHE A 112 -9.46 -6.22 4.56
C PHE A 112 -10.71 -5.72 3.83
N PRO A 113 -11.02 -6.26 2.64
CA PRO A 113 -12.29 -5.99 2.00
C PRO A 113 -13.42 -6.63 2.83
N VAL A 114 -14.61 -6.04 2.78
CA VAL A 114 -15.77 -6.46 3.59
C VAL A 114 -16.09 -7.94 3.42
N LEU A 115 -16.04 -8.45 2.18
CA LEU A 115 -16.25 -9.86 1.89
C LEU A 115 -15.25 -10.77 2.64
N HIS A 116 -14.00 -10.36 2.76
CA HIS A 116 -12.99 -11.14 3.48
C HIS A 116 -13.24 -11.15 4.98
N ILE A 117 -13.70 -10.04 5.55
CA ILE A 117 -14.12 -9.96 6.95
C ILE A 117 -15.27 -10.94 7.19
N ILE A 118 -16.28 -10.96 6.32
CA ILE A 118 -17.41 -11.88 6.41
C ILE A 118 -16.94 -13.34 6.37
N ILE A 119 -16.09 -13.70 5.40
CA ILE A 119 -15.53 -15.06 5.30
C ILE A 119 -14.76 -15.45 6.57
N CYS A 120 -13.92 -14.57 7.11
CA CYS A 120 -13.19 -14.82 8.35
C CYS A 120 -14.13 -15.03 9.54
N VAL A 121 -15.21 -14.25 9.65
CA VAL A 121 -16.22 -14.42 10.70
C VAL A 121 -16.90 -15.79 10.59
N PHE A 122 -17.31 -16.19 9.38
CA PHE A 122 -17.89 -17.51 9.16
C PHE A 122 -16.91 -18.63 9.51
N LEU A 123 -15.65 -18.55 9.08
CA LEU A 123 -14.64 -19.56 9.40
C LEU A 123 -14.44 -19.67 10.91
N LEU A 124 -14.29 -18.55 11.63
CA LEU A 124 -14.13 -18.56 13.09
C LEU A 124 -15.36 -19.13 13.82
N TYR A 125 -16.56 -18.94 13.27
CA TYR A 125 -17.79 -19.54 13.78
C TYR A 125 -17.81 -21.06 13.59
N PHE A 126 -17.49 -21.55 12.38
CA PHE A 126 -17.50 -22.99 12.07
C PHE A 126 -16.39 -23.76 12.81
N VAL A 127 -15.22 -23.15 12.98
CA VAL A 127 -14.07 -23.78 13.66
C VAL A 127 -14.03 -23.52 15.17
N ARG A 128 -15.08 -22.92 15.74
CA ARG A 128 -15.16 -22.49 17.15
C ARG A 128 -14.73 -23.57 18.17
N ASN A 129 -14.94 -24.85 17.85
CA ASN A 129 -14.62 -25.96 18.75
C ASN A 129 -13.17 -26.46 18.64
N SER A 130 -12.44 -26.13 17.58
CA SER A 130 -11.07 -26.61 17.36
C SER A 130 -10.08 -25.45 17.34
N ILE A 131 -9.30 -25.32 18.41
CA ILE A 131 -8.25 -24.31 18.56
C ILE A 131 -7.22 -24.43 17.41
N VAL A 132 -6.93 -25.66 16.98
CA VAL A 132 -5.97 -25.96 15.91
C VAL A 132 -6.36 -25.28 14.59
N TYR A 133 -7.66 -25.21 14.26
CA TYR A 133 -8.12 -24.60 13.02
C TYR A 133 -8.27 -23.07 13.11
N SER A 134 -8.41 -22.51 14.31
CA SER A 134 -8.45 -21.05 14.51
C SER A 134 -7.08 -20.40 14.38
N ILE A 135 -6.01 -21.08 14.83
CA ILE A 135 -4.64 -20.53 14.82
C ILE A 135 -4.19 -20.07 13.42
N PRO A 136 -4.32 -20.86 12.34
CA PRO A 136 -3.96 -20.42 10.99
C PRO A 136 -4.72 -19.18 10.51
N VAL A 137 -6.01 -19.07 10.83
CA VAL A 137 -6.84 -17.92 10.45
C VAL A 137 -6.36 -16.65 11.14
N LEU A 138 -6.11 -16.73 12.46
CA LEU A 138 -5.61 -15.60 13.24
C LEU A 138 -4.20 -15.19 12.80
N PHE A 139 -3.36 -16.17 12.46
CA PHE A 139 -2.03 -15.93 11.91
C PHE A 139 -2.09 -15.17 10.58
N LEU A 140 -2.99 -15.56 9.68
CA LEU A 140 -3.17 -14.88 8.39
C LEU A 140 -3.65 -13.42 8.58
N ILE A 141 -4.55 -13.17 9.53
CA ILE A 141 -5.00 -11.82 9.89
C ILE A 141 -3.82 -10.98 10.38
N GLU A 142 -3.06 -11.47 11.35
CA GLU A 142 -1.86 -10.77 11.84
C GLU A 142 -0.82 -10.53 10.75
N TYR A 143 -0.59 -11.52 9.90
CA TYR A 143 0.34 -11.40 8.77
C TYR A 143 -0.09 -10.32 7.79
N ARG A 144 -1.39 -10.23 7.46
CA ARG A 144 -1.94 -9.14 6.64
C ARG A 144 -1.78 -7.77 7.32
N ILE A 145 -1.92 -7.69 8.64
CA ILE A 145 -1.81 -6.43 9.41
C ILE A 145 -0.36 -6.02 9.68
N LYS A 146 0.60 -6.92 9.82
CA LYS A 146 1.98 -6.52 10.19
C LYS A 146 3.04 -6.82 9.14
N ARG A 147 2.81 -7.77 8.22
CA ARG A 147 3.76 -8.22 7.17
C ARG A 147 5.18 -8.47 7.71
N SER A 148 5.30 -8.89 8.97
CA SER A 148 6.58 -9.20 9.60
C SER A 148 6.51 -10.58 10.24
N LEU A 149 7.23 -11.53 9.64
CA LEU A 149 7.54 -12.82 10.25
C LEU A 149 8.73 -12.60 11.19
N GLY A 150 8.48 -12.58 12.49
CA GLY A 150 9.52 -12.42 13.50
C GLY A 150 9.17 -13.16 14.78
N ILE A 151 10.13 -13.27 15.69
CA ILE A 151 9.99 -13.96 16.98
C ILE A 151 8.80 -13.41 17.78
N SER A 152 8.51 -12.11 17.65
CA SER A 152 7.33 -11.46 18.24
C SER A 152 5.99 -12.04 17.77
N MET A 153 5.91 -12.59 16.55
CA MET A 153 4.72 -13.28 16.06
C MET A 153 4.53 -14.64 16.73
N ILE A 154 5.62 -15.40 16.89
CA ILE A 154 5.59 -16.72 17.53
C ILE A 154 5.16 -16.60 18.99
N ALA A 155 5.73 -15.63 19.74
CA ALA A 155 5.33 -15.37 21.12
C ALA A 155 3.84 -14.99 21.24
N LYS A 156 3.31 -14.23 20.28
CA LYS A 156 1.88 -13.89 20.23
C LYS A 156 1.01 -15.10 19.91
N LEU A 157 1.46 -16.00 19.05
CA LEU A 157 0.74 -17.24 18.76
C LEU A 157 0.63 -18.13 20.01
N VAL A 158 1.70 -18.27 20.79
CA VAL A 158 1.68 -19.02 22.05
C VAL A 158 0.71 -18.39 23.05
N LEU A 159 0.74 -17.06 23.19
CA LEU A 159 -0.17 -16.33 24.07
C LEU A 159 -1.63 -16.46 23.63
N VAL A 160 -1.91 -16.33 22.33
CA VAL A 160 -3.24 -16.52 21.76
C VAL A 160 -3.72 -17.96 21.94
N ALA A 161 -2.86 -18.96 21.74
CA ALA A 161 -3.22 -20.36 21.97
C ALA A 161 -3.60 -20.62 23.44
N GLY A 162 -2.86 -20.02 24.40
CA GLY A 162 -3.20 -20.08 25.82
C GLY A 162 -4.55 -19.42 26.14
N VAL A 163 -4.82 -18.24 25.59
CA VAL A 163 -6.12 -17.54 25.76
C VAL A 163 -7.27 -18.32 25.11
N LEU A 164 -7.05 -18.93 23.95
CA LEU A 164 -8.04 -19.77 23.27
C LEU A 164 -8.35 -21.07 24.03
N HIS A 165 -7.48 -21.51 24.95
CA HIS A 165 -7.74 -22.68 25.80
C HIS A 165 -8.75 -22.36 26.92
N LEU A 166 -8.92 -21.09 27.28
CA LEU A 166 -9.91 -20.65 28.26
C LEU A 166 -11.29 -20.49 27.61
N SER A 167 -12.33 -21.04 28.23
CA SER A 167 -13.70 -21.08 27.67
C SER A 167 -14.23 -19.70 27.25
N TYR A 168 -14.00 -18.67 28.08
CA TYR A 168 -14.39 -17.28 27.78
C TYR A 168 -13.37 -16.53 26.92
N GLY A 169 -12.10 -16.99 26.90
CA GLY A 169 -11.03 -16.37 26.14
C GLY A 169 -11.22 -16.47 24.63
N LYS A 170 -11.90 -17.53 24.16
CA LYS A 170 -12.21 -17.72 22.72
C LYS A 170 -13.06 -16.59 22.14
N LEU A 171 -14.17 -16.25 22.79
CA LEU A 171 -15.10 -15.23 22.30
C LEU A 171 -14.42 -13.85 22.27
N VAL A 172 -13.74 -13.49 23.36
CA VAL A 172 -13.02 -12.21 23.48
C VAL A 172 -11.93 -12.12 22.42
N CYS A 173 -11.18 -13.19 22.18
CA CYS A 173 -10.16 -13.26 21.14
C CYS A 173 -10.75 -13.05 19.74
N TYR A 174 -11.85 -13.73 19.41
CA TYR A 174 -12.48 -13.57 18.09
C TYR A 174 -13.03 -12.16 17.88
N LEU A 175 -13.70 -11.57 18.88
CA LEU A 175 -14.18 -10.19 18.82
C LEU A 175 -13.02 -9.19 18.63
N TYR A 176 -11.91 -9.41 19.34
CA TYR A 176 -10.70 -8.59 19.17
C TYR A 176 -10.15 -8.67 17.74
N TYR A 177 -10.08 -9.85 17.15
CA TYR A 177 -9.60 -10.03 15.78
C TYR A 177 -10.56 -9.45 14.73
N ILE A 178 -11.86 -9.56 14.93
CA ILE A 178 -12.87 -8.91 14.07
C ILE A 178 -12.70 -7.39 14.15
N TYR A 179 -12.61 -6.84 15.37
CA TYR A 179 -12.34 -5.42 15.58
C TYR A 179 -11.04 -4.99 14.88
N LEU A 180 -9.96 -5.76 15.01
CA LEU A 180 -8.71 -5.49 14.32
C LEU A 180 -8.89 -5.46 12.82
N MET A 181 -9.62 -6.41 12.21
CA MET A 181 -9.85 -6.41 10.77
C MET A 181 -10.63 -5.17 10.31
N ILE A 182 -11.65 -4.75 11.06
CA ILE A 182 -12.50 -3.58 10.75
C ILE A 182 -11.72 -2.26 10.90
N SER A 183 -10.96 -2.13 11.98
CA SER A 183 -10.19 -0.92 12.32
C SER A 183 -8.87 -0.80 11.56
N SER A 184 -8.35 -1.90 11.01
CA SER A 184 -7.10 -1.92 10.27
C SER A 184 -7.21 -1.14 8.95
N LYS A 185 -6.65 0.06 8.97
CA LYS A 185 -6.34 0.85 7.79
C LYS A 185 -4.84 0.90 7.55
N LYS A 186 -4.44 0.97 6.28
CA LYS A 186 -3.05 1.14 5.89
C LYS A 186 -2.92 2.06 4.70
N TRP A 187 -1.77 2.70 4.62
CA TRP A 187 -1.34 3.36 3.40
C TRP A 187 -1.19 2.35 2.27
N GLN A 188 -1.80 2.68 1.14
CA GLN A 188 -1.70 1.96 -0.12
C GLN A 188 -1.81 2.93 -1.29
N TYR A 189 -1.54 2.45 -2.49
CA TYR A 189 -1.64 3.19 -3.72
C TYR A 189 -2.73 2.58 -4.59
N ASN A 190 -3.66 3.40 -5.04
CA ASN A 190 -4.69 2.99 -5.99
C ASN A 190 -4.34 3.54 -7.39
N VAL A 191 -3.43 2.85 -8.07
CA VAL A 191 -2.79 3.36 -9.28
C VAL A 191 -3.58 2.93 -10.53
N PRO A 192 -3.92 3.84 -11.45
CA PRO A 192 -4.61 3.47 -12.67
C PRO A 192 -3.76 2.52 -13.54
N ILE A 193 -4.42 1.68 -14.32
CA ILE A 193 -3.74 0.87 -15.34
C ILE A 193 -3.28 1.76 -16.49
N ASN A 194 -4.06 2.80 -16.81
CA ASN A 194 -3.66 3.84 -17.75
C ASN A 194 -2.75 4.84 -17.03
N LEU A 195 -1.45 4.69 -17.22
CA LEU A 195 -0.45 5.60 -16.66
C LEU A 195 -0.19 6.82 -17.55
N ASP A 196 -0.60 6.77 -18.82
CA ASP A 196 -0.37 7.82 -19.80
C ASP A 196 -1.29 9.03 -19.59
N LYS A 197 -2.39 8.86 -18.85
CA LYS A 197 -3.32 9.95 -18.52
C LYS A 197 -2.97 10.60 -17.17
N PRO A 198 -3.08 11.94 -17.06
CA PRO A 198 -2.94 12.61 -15.77
C PRO A 198 -4.00 12.09 -14.77
N PRO A 199 -3.72 12.11 -13.46
CA PRO A 199 -4.70 11.73 -12.45
C PRO A 199 -5.99 12.54 -12.59
N ASN A 200 -7.14 11.86 -12.73
CA ASN A 200 -8.45 12.53 -12.82
C ASN A 200 -8.79 13.40 -11.60
N ASP A 201 -8.11 13.20 -10.46
CA ASP A 201 -8.35 13.90 -9.18
C ASP A 201 -7.21 14.87 -8.77
N LEU A 202 -6.38 15.34 -9.72
CA LEU A 202 -5.28 16.28 -9.41
C LEU A 202 -5.78 17.52 -8.63
N LEU A 203 -6.96 18.02 -8.98
CA LEU A 203 -7.64 19.14 -8.31
C LEU A 203 -8.02 18.84 -6.86
N LYS A 204 -8.54 17.63 -6.56
CA LYS A 204 -8.86 17.22 -5.17
C LYS A 204 -7.59 17.03 -4.34
N HIS A 205 -6.51 16.56 -4.96
CA HIS A 205 -5.22 16.39 -4.28
C HIS A 205 -4.57 17.75 -3.98
N ILE A 206 -4.65 18.72 -4.91
CA ILE A 206 -4.24 20.12 -4.66
C ILE A 206 -5.07 20.73 -3.54
N GLN A 207 -6.40 20.53 -3.54
CA GLN A 207 -7.26 21.01 -2.46
C GLN A 207 -6.87 20.41 -1.10
N HIS A 208 -6.61 19.10 -1.01
CA HIS A 208 -6.15 18.45 0.22
C HIS A 208 -4.79 18.97 0.73
N LEU A 209 -3.90 19.39 -0.17
CA LEU A 209 -2.61 20.00 0.16
C LEU A 209 -2.73 21.49 0.54
N CYS A 210 -3.77 22.19 0.06
CA CYS A 210 -4.03 23.60 0.34
C CYS A 210 -4.80 23.87 1.65
N ILE A 211 -5.32 22.85 2.35
CA ILE A 211 -6.06 22.99 3.64
C ILE A 211 -5.17 23.51 4.82
N GLY A 212 -3.91 23.87 4.55
CA GLY A 212 -3.02 24.57 5.50
C GLY A 212 -2.67 26.02 5.15
N LYS A 213 -3.24 26.61 4.07
CA LYS A 213 -2.91 27.98 3.60
C LYS A 213 -4.12 28.92 3.60
N SER A 214 -4.94 28.89 4.65
CA SER A 214 -6.02 29.86 4.83
C SER A 214 -5.96 30.51 6.21
N SER A 215 -5.00 31.41 6.42
CA SER A 215 -5.12 32.51 7.40
C SER A 215 -3.88 33.41 7.45
N THR A 216 -3.45 34.00 6.33
CA THR A 216 -2.78 35.34 6.33
C THR A 216 -2.48 35.76 4.90
N GLU A 217 -3.31 36.63 4.35
CA GLU A 217 -2.89 37.79 3.54
C GLU A 217 -4.16 38.55 3.13
N SER A 218 -4.53 39.47 4.00
CA SER A 218 -5.54 40.50 3.74
C SER A 218 -4.98 41.55 2.79
N LYS A 219 -5.59 41.60 1.60
CA LYS A 219 -5.86 42.75 0.70
C LYS A 219 -4.70 43.70 0.33
N PRO A 220 -4.40 43.88 -0.97
CA PRO A 220 -3.72 45.08 -1.43
C PRO A 220 -4.63 46.31 -1.27
N GLN A 221 -4.13 47.35 -0.60
CA GLN A 221 -4.71 48.68 -0.68
C GLN A 221 -4.37 49.27 -2.05
N VAL A 222 -5.41 49.55 -2.83
CA VAL A 222 -5.34 50.40 -4.01
C VAL A 222 -5.34 51.84 -3.51
N LYS A 223 -4.30 52.59 -3.89
CA LYS A 223 -4.27 54.06 -3.81
C LYS A 223 -5.01 54.64 -5.01
#